data_AF-A0A1C5RLA7-F1
#
_entry.id   AF-A0A1C5RLA7-F1
#
_cell.length_a   1.000
_cell.length_b   1.000
_cell.length_c   1.000
_cell.angle_alpha   90.00
_cell.angle_beta   90.00
_cell.angle_gamma   90.00
#
_symmetry.space_group_name_H-M   'P 1'
#
loop_
_entity.id
_entity.type
_entity.pdbx_description
1 polymer ?
#
loop_
_entity_poly.entity_id
_entity_poly.type
_entity_poly.pdbx_seq_one_letter_code
_entity_poly.pdbx_strand_id
1 'polypeptide(L)'
;MKKRGRVLILLITAALAIEPLQLVYAEPAVDNLTGTVSQETGAEIRDENESAQPEPKPGWVSVEKGYQWRQEDGSFLQQSGWVTIQGKKYYLQKGGIRYSGWQTFKQKKRYYLSNGVLASKRWVKDNGQFYYIRKNGTPVPAGRWLTVKGRKYYIGKKGYRVTGLKTIHNKKYYFNSKGVLIRNKISYKIKGKEYEINSDGVAIRVSSLKAECMRKAKKFVEKHTSPNMSNSQKFRICFNYLMGYTDFKPWINPTDAEFKTQTWPYQSAIYMFDNNLAGSCYGIASAVAACARVLGYEPYVIATTGDHGFVMIDGLYYDNMGPLFGASTHFAYSVRSKVKF
;
A
#
# COMPACT_ATOMS: atom_id res chain seq x y z
N MET A 1 -50.07 -0.90 17.34
CA MET A 1 -49.65 0.45 17.77
C MET A 1 -48.26 0.76 17.24
N LYS A 2 -48.16 1.70 16.28
CA LYS A 2 -46.89 2.18 15.69
C LYS A 2 -46.28 3.23 16.63
N LYS A 3 -45.02 3.08 17.03
CA LYS A 3 -44.18 4.22 17.46
C LYS A 3 -42.85 4.17 16.71
N ARG A 4 -42.76 5.04 15.71
CA ARG A 4 -41.54 5.36 14.94
C ARG A 4 -40.70 6.30 15.79
N GLY A 5 -39.51 5.85 16.21
CA GLY A 5 -38.47 6.73 16.78
C GLY A 5 -37.64 7.33 15.65
N ARG A 6 -37.78 8.65 15.45
CA ARG A 6 -36.92 9.46 14.57
C ARG A 6 -35.55 9.60 15.23
N VAL A 7 -34.48 9.27 14.52
CA VAL A 7 -33.12 9.66 14.91
C VAL A 7 -32.59 10.68 13.92
N LEU A 8 -32.19 11.80 14.51
CA LEU A 8 -31.74 13.06 13.96
C LEU A 8 -30.46 12.87 13.13
N ILE A 9 -30.52 13.18 11.84
CA ILE A 9 -29.32 13.29 10.98
C ILE A 9 -28.80 14.72 11.14
N LEU A 10 -27.70 14.88 11.89
CA LEU A 10 -26.93 16.11 11.94
C LEU A 10 -26.25 16.31 10.56
N LEU A 11 -26.80 17.21 9.75
CA LEU A 11 -26.13 17.72 8.54
C LEU A 11 -25.18 18.83 8.97
N ILE A 12 -23.89 18.52 9.10
CA ILE A 12 -22.83 19.52 9.23
C ILE A 12 -22.54 20.03 7.82
N THR A 13 -23.13 21.17 7.46
CA THR A 13 -22.75 21.95 6.28
C THR A 13 -21.43 22.66 6.56
N ALA A 14 -20.33 22.07 6.11
CA ALA A 14 -19.06 22.78 6.01
C ALA A 14 -19.06 23.60 4.71
N ALA A 15 -19.32 24.90 4.84
CA ALA A 15 -19.06 25.88 3.79
C ALA A 15 -17.55 26.10 3.70
N LEU A 16 -16.91 25.60 2.64
CA LEU A 16 -15.56 26.00 2.25
C LEU A 16 -15.70 27.12 1.23
N ALA A 17 -15.49 28.35 1.68
CA ALA A 17 -15.24 29.48 0.82
C ALA A 17 -13.92 29.23 0.06
N ILE A 18 -13.99 29.24 -1.27
CA ILE A 18 -12.81 29.25 -2.13
C ILE A 18 -12.78 30.65 -2.75
N GLU A 19 -11.85 31.48 -2.27
CA GLU A 19 -11.53 32.76 -2.90
C GLU A 19 -11.01 32.52 -4.33
N PRO A 20 -11.43 33.32 -5.32
CA PRO A 20 -10.87 33.23 -6.66
C PRO A 20 -9.46 33.82 -6.70
N LEU A 21 -8.49 33.00 -7.12
CA LEU A 21 -7.16 33.46 -7.51
C LEU A 21 -7.28 34.39 -8.73
N GLN A 22 -7.01 35.68 -8.54
CA GLN A 22 -6.68 36.61 -9.61
C GLN A 22 -5.29 36.25 -10.16
N LEU A 23 -5.18 36.00 -11.46
CA LEU A 23 -3.89 36.01 -12.15
C LEU A 23 -3.69 37.37 -12.81
N VAL A 24 -2.69 38.08 -12.31
CA VAL A 24 -2.16 39.36 -12.79
C VAL A 24 -1.43 39.12 -14.11
N TYR A 25 -1.77 39.90 -15.14
CA TYR A 25 -0.94 40.04 -16.34
C TYR A 25 0.05 41.18 -16.11
N ALA A 26 1.33 40.93 -16.36
CA ALA A 26 2.39 41.94 -16.34
C ALA A 26 2.46 42.64 -17.70
N GLU A 27 2.35 43.97 -17.70
CA GLU A 27 2.64 44.85 -18.84
C GLU A 27 4.16 45.05 -18.98
N PRO A 28 4.70 45.19 -20.20
CA PRO A 28 6.03 45.76 -20.40
C PRO A 28 5.98 47.29 -20.53
N ALA A 29 7.07 47.89 -20.05
CA ALA A 29 7.30 49.31 -19.89
C ALA A 29 7.25 50.12 -21.19
N VAL A 30 6.77 51.36 -21.05
CA VAL A 30 6.79 52.43 -22.04
C VAL A 30 7.97 53.34 -21.70
N ASP A 31 8.94 53.48 -22.61
CA ASP A 31 9.92 54.57 -22.57
C ASP A 31 9.65 55.50 -23.75
N ASN A 32 9.26 56.73 -23.41
CA ASN A 32 9.18 57.86 -24.33
C ASN A 32 10.54 58.56 -24.36
N LEU A 33 11.16 58.69 -25.53
CA LEU A 33 12.17 59.71 -25.78
C LEU A 33 11.88 60.44 -27.11
N THR A 34 11.85 61.76 -26.97
CA THR A 34 11.53 62.83 -27.91
C THR A 34 12.67 63.11 -28.91
N GLY A 35 12.36 63.61 -30.11
CA GLY A 35 13.35 64.36 -30.91
C GLY A 35 13.08 64.56 -32.41
N THR A 36 12.39 65.66 -32.76
CA THR A 36 12.61 66.61 -33.89
C THR A 36 12.88 66.18 -35.36
N VAL A 37 11.91 66.52 -36.23
CA VAL A 37 11.93 67.31 -37.51
C VAL A 37 13.09 67.16 -38.52
N SER A 38 12.78 66.80 -39.78
CA SER A 38 12.87 67.65 -41.02
C SER A 38 12.48 66.89 -42.31
N GLN A 39 12.23 67.69 -43.35
CA GLN A 39 11.43 67.55 -44.59
C GLN A 39 11.94 66.62 -45.72
N GLU A 40 10.97 66.27 -46.59
CA GLU A 40 11.03 66.11 -48.07
C GLU A 40 11.92 64.97 -48.66
N THR A 41 11.56 64.22 -49.70
CA THR A 41 10.67 64.40 -50.86
C THR A 41 10.41 63.05 -51.57
N GLY A 42 9.23 62.94 -52.19
CA GLY A 42 8.79 62.10 -53.32
C GLY A 42 9.52 60.83 -53.77
N ALA A 43 8.78 59.71 -53.77
CA ALA A 43 8.50 58.88 -54.96
C ALA A 43 7.54 57.73 -54.61
N GLU A 44 6.58 57.45 -55.49
CA GLU A 44 5.57 56.38 -55.37
C GLU A 44 6.20 55.01 -55.07
N ILE A 45 5.76 54.37 -53.97
CA ILE A 45 5.93 52.94 -53.74
C ILE A 45 4.56 52.34 -53.47
N ARG A 46 4.27 51.30 -54.26
CA ARG A 46 3.08 50.46 -54.24
C ARG A 46 2.72 50.03 -52.82
N ASP A 47 1.43 50.03 -52.52
CA ASP A 47 0.86 49.43 -51.30
C ASP A 47 1.20 47.92 -51.24
N GLU A 48 2.36 47.60 -50.68
CA GLU A 48 2.67 46.29 -50.11
C GLU A 48 2.73 46.45 -48.59
N ASN A 49 1.56 46.45 -47.95
CA ASN A 49 1.51 46.26 -46.50
C ASN A 49 0.24 45.48 -46.10
N GLU A 50 0.07 44.30 -46.71
CA GLU A 50 -0.68 43.24 -46.04
C GLU A 50 0.26 42.64 -45.00
N SER A 51 0.17 43.14 -43.76
CA SER A 51 0.93 42.61 -42.63
C SER A 51 0.55 41.14 -42.42
N ALA A 52 1.36 40.22 -42.96
CA ALA A 52 1.16 38.80 -42.80
C ALA A 52 1.24 38.46 -41.31
N GLN A 53 0.08 38.25 -40.69
CA GLN A 53 -0.03 37.69 -39.36
C GLN A 53 0.76 36.37 -39.35
N PRO A 54 1.61 36.09 -38.34
CA PRO A 54 2.44 34.89 -38.35
C PRO A 54 1.58 33.65 -38.52
N GLU A 55 1.86 32.90 -39.57
CA GLU A 55 1.14 31.67 -39.94
C GLU A 55 0.95 30.77 -38.71
N PRO A 56 -0.29 30.31 -38.46
CA PRO A 56 -0.62 29.66 -37.21
C PRO A 56 0.06 28.28 -37.10
N LYS A 57 1.08 28.17 -36.25
CA LYS A 57 1.92 26.96 -36.03
C LYS A 57 1.13 25.64 -35.91
N PRO A 58 1.64 24.49 -36.38
CA PRO A 58 0.97 23.19 -36.23
C PRO A 58 0.62 22.87 -34.79
N GLY A 59 -0.57 22.31 -34.56
CA GLY A 59 -1.02 22.05 -33.20
C GLY A 59 -2.43 21.52 -33.07
N TRP A 60 -2.77 21.09 -31.84
CA TRP A 60 -4.14 20.77 -31.49
C TRP A 60 -4.94 22.05 -31.30
N VAL A 61 -6.01 22.20 -32.07
CA VAL A 61 -6.94 23.35 -32.00
C VAL A 61 -8.27 22.86 -31.45
N SER A 62 -8.84 23.60 -30.51
CA SER A 62 -10.19 23.33 -30.02
C SER A 62 -11.21 23.72 -31.08
N VAL A 63 -12.16 22.82 -31.35
CA VAL A 63 -13.27 23.01 -32.28
C VAL A 63 -14.57 22.59 -31.59
N GLU A 64 -15.72 22.94 -32.16
CA GLU A 64 -17.04 22.67 -31.56
C GLU A 64 -17.20 21.22 -31.06
N LYS A 65 -16.71 20.24 -31.84
CA LYS A 65 -16.84 18.81 -31.56
C LYS A 65 -15.64 18.19 -30.83
N GLY A 66 -14.64 18.99 -30.41
CA GLY A 66 -13.47 18.50 -29.68
C GLY A 66 -12.16 19.17 -30.10
N TYR A 67 -11.20 18.39 -30.56
CA TYR A 67 -9.89 18.90 -31.00
C TYR A 67 -9.52 18.32 -32.36
N GLN A 68 -9.00 19.15 -33.25
CA GLN A 68 -8.42 18.73 -34.54
C GLN A 68 -6.94 19.13 -34.60
N TRP A 69 -6.16 18.41 -35.40
CA TRP A 69 -4.77 18.74 -35.62
C TRP A 69 -4.65 19.68 -36.82
N ARG A 70 -4.19 20.92 -36.59
CA ARG A 70 -3.79 21.85 -37.64
C ARG A 70 -2.41 21.47 -38.15
N GLN A 71 -2.28 21.32 -39.46
CA GLN A 71 -1.07 20.98 -40.16
C GLN A 71 -0.21 22.23 -40.42
N GLU A 72 0.95 22.06 -41.07
CA GLU A 72 1.85 23.17 -41.42
C GLU A 72 1.25 24.12 -42.45
N ASP A 73 0.43 23.60 -43.36
CA ASP A 73 -0.29 24.35 -44.39
C ASP A 73 -1.57 25.04 -43.88
N GLY A 74 -1.76 25.11 -42.56
CA GLY A 74 -2.95 25.67 -41.92
C GLY A 74 -4.21 24.81 -41.99
N SER A 75 -4.23 23.72 -42.78
CA SER A 75 -5.38 22.84 -42.92
C SER A 75 -5.58 21.91 -41.71
N PHE A 76 -6.80 21.38 -41.54
CA PHE A 76 -7.07 20.39 -40.50
C PHE A 76 -6.94 18.96 -41.02
N LEU A 77 -6.26 18.13 -40.25
CA LEU A 77 -6.10 16.70 -40.52
C LEU A 77 -7.45 15.97 -40.42
N GLN A 78 -8.05 15.58 -41.55
CA GLN A 78 -9.39 14.97 -41.61
C GLN A 78 -9.44 13.43 -41.50
N GLN A 79 -8.27 12.77 -41.43
CA GLN A 79 -8.23 11.30 -41.39
C GLN A 79 -8.89 10.73 -40.13
N SER A 80 -9.35 9.48 -40.23
CA SER A 80 -9.86 8.72 -39.09
C SER A 80 -8.97 7.50 -38.79
N GLY A 81 -9.00 7.02 -37.56
CA GLY A 81 -8.16 5.91 -37.11
C GLY A 81 -6.87 6.36 -36.43
N TRP A 82 -5.86 5.50 -36.46
CA TRP A 82 -4.62 5.69 -35.71
C TRP A 82 -3.68 6.65 -36.43
N VAL A 83 -3.18 7.66 -35.72
CA VAL A 83 -2.15 8.58 -36.23
C VAL A 83 -1.02 8.72 -35.21
N THR A 84 0.20 8.97 -35.71
CA THR A 84 1.32 9.41 -34.88
C THR A 84 1.61 10.87 -35.22
N ILE A 85 1.50 11.74 -34.21
CA ILE A 85 1.79 13.17 -34.32
C ILE A 85 2.87 13.49 -33.30
N GLN A 86 4.00 14.04 -33.75
CA GLN A 86 5.13 14.41 -32.89
C GLN A 86 5.55 13.26 -31.93
N GLY A 87 5.67 12.03 -32.48
CA GLY A 87 6.06 10.82 -31.74
C GLY A 87 5.00 10.26 -30.78
N LYS A 88 3.82 10.88 -30.66
CA LYS A 88 2.72 10.42 -29.80
C LYS A 88 1.61 9.79 -30.64
N LYS A 89 1.05 8.68 -30.15
CA LYS A 89 -0.03 7.95 -30.83
C LYS A 89 -1.40 8.47 -30.38
N TYR A 90 -2.26 8.76 -31.35
CA TYR A 90 -3.62 9.24 -31.18
C TYR A 90 -4.60 8.36 -31.96
N TYR A 91 -5.88 8.55 -31.70
CA TYR A 91 -6.95 8.03 -32.53
C TYR A 91 -7.91 9.13 -32.87
N LEU A 92 -8.17 9.27 -34.17
CA LEU A 92 -9.08 10.26 -34.71
C LEU A 92 -10.40 9.57 -35.07
N GLN A 93 -11.50 10.19 -34.70
CA GLN A 93 -12.82 9.83 -35.18
C GLN A 93 -13.02 10.39 -36.61
N LYS A 94 -14.21 10.19 -37.17
CA LYS A 94 -14.59 10.78 -38.46
C LYS A 94 -14.38 12.31 -38.41
N GLY A 95 -13.79 12.87 -39.48
CA GLY A 95 -13.50 14.30 -39.56
C GLY A 95 -12.33 14.74 -38.67
N GLY A 96 -11.36 13.87 -38.38
CA GLY A 96 -10.15 14.29 -37.68
C GLY A 96 -10.29 14.59 -36.18
N ILE A 97 -11.46 14.35 -35.58
CA ILE A 97 -11.72 14.70 -34.18
C ILE A 97 -10.95 13.77 -33.24
N ARG A 98 -10.12 14.34 -32.35
CA ARG A 98 -9.28 13.61 -31.39
C ARG A 98 -10.13 12.84 -30.37
N TYR A 99 -9.94 11.53 -30.32
CA TYR A 99 -10.59 10.67 -29.33
C TYR A 99 -9.89 10.69 -27.97
N SER A 100 -10.67 10.54 -26.89
CA SER A 100 -10.16 10.29 -25.53
C SER A 100 -11.00 9.21 -24.85
N GLY A 101 -10.43 8.49 -23.88
CA GLY A 101 -11.09 7.40 -23.18
C GLY A 101 -10.86 6.02 -23.82
N TRP A 102 -11.79 5.09 -23.58
CA TRP A 102 -11.69 3.69 -24.01
C TRP A 102 -12.12 3.51 -25.46
N GLN A 103 -11.22 3.01 -26.30
CA GLN A 103 -11.54 2.60 -27.67
C GLN A 103 -11.31 1.10 -27.86
N THR A 104 -12.18 0.45 -28.59
CA THR A 104 -12.00 -0.95 -29.00
C THR A 104 -11.85 -1.02 -30.51
N PHE A 105 -10.72 -1.52 -30.98
CA PHE A 105 -10.47 -1.75 -32.41
C PHE A 105 -9.91 -3.15 -32.60
N LYS A 106 -10.49 -3.92 -33.55
CA LYS A 106 -10.14 -5.34 -33.79
C LYS A 106 -10.00 -6.15 -32.49
N GLN A 107 -11.03 -6.06 -31.64
CA GLN A 107 -11.12 -6.73 -30.32
C GLN A 107 -10.07 -6.29 -29.27
N LYS A 108 -9.22 -5.30 -29.57
CA LYS A 108 -8.22 -4.78 -28.63
C LYS A 108 -8.71 -3.47 -28.01
N LYS A 109 -9.11 -3.53 -26.75
CA LYS A 109 -9.47 -2.36 -25.95
C LYS A 109 -8.21 -1.59 -25.53
N ARG A 110 -8.17 -0.30 -25.82
CA ARG A 110 -7.07 0.63 -25.49
C ARG A 110 -7.61 1.91 -24.85
N TYR A 111 -6.76 2.63 -24.13
CA TYR A 111 -7.15 3.86 -23.45
C TYR A 111 -6.33 5.05 -23.95
N TYR A 112 -6.99 6.14 -24.32
CA TYR A 112 -6.37 7.42 -24.62
C TYR A 112 -6.65 8.39 -23.49
N LEU A 113 -5.62 9.12 -23.10
CA LEU A 113 -5.68 10.13 -22.05
C LEU A 113 -6.58 11.30 -22.49
N SER A 114 -6.90 12.22 -21.57
CA SER A 114 -7.70 13.41 -21.87
C SER A 114 -7.09 14.28 -22.98
N ASN A 115 -5.76 14.29 -23.09
CA ASN A 115 -5.03 14.95 -24.18
C ASN A 115 -4.94 14.10 -25.47
N GLY A 116 -5.68 13.00 -25.56
CA GLY A 116 -5.75 12.08 -26.71
C GLY A 116 -4.56 11.14 -26.89
N VAL A 117 -3.50 11.27 -26.08
CA VAL A 117 -2.33 10.40 -26.20
C VAL A 117 -2.66 8.99 -25.71
N LEU A 118 -2.27 7.97 -26.46
CA LEU A 118 -2.38 6.56 -26.05
C LEU A 118 -1.66 6.34 -24.70
N ALA A 119 -2.41 5.91 -23.69
CA ALA A 119 -1.84 5.63 -22.37
C ALA A 119 -0.84 4.46 -22.44
N SER A 120 0.24 4.53 -21.67
CA SER A 120 1.28 3.50 -21.63
C SER A 120 1.92 3.41 -20.25
N LYS A 121 2.09 2.17 -19.75
CA LYS A 121 2.72 1.83 -18.45
C LYS A 121 2.23 2.66 -17.26
N ARG A 122 0.94 2.93 -17.16
CA ARG A 122 0.40 3.86 -16.15
C ARG A 122 -0.96 3.47 -15.61
N TRP A 123 -1.26 3.94 -14.40
CA TRP A 123 -2.60 3.94 -13.85
C TRP A 123 -3.44 5.01 -14.54
N VAL A 124 -4.68 4.67 -14.87
CA VAL A 124 -5.72 5.59 -15.34
C VAL A 124 -6.94 5.45 -14.44
N LYS A 125 -7.57 6.59 -14.10
CA LYS A 125 -8.81 6.63 -13.33
C LYS A 125 -9.95 6.92 -14.30
N ASP A 126 -10.95 6.06 -14.31
CA ASP A 126 -12.10 6.14 -15.21
C ASP A 126 -13.33 5.69 -14.43
N ASN A 127 -14.36 6.55 -14.35
CA ASN A 127 -15.57 6.33 -13.55
C ASN A 127 -15.29 5.87 -12.10
N GLY A 128 -14.33 6.51 -11.44
CA GLY A 128 -13.93 6.18 -10.07
C GLY A 128 -13.08 4.91 -9.92
N GLN A 129 -12.93 4.11 -10.98
CA GLN A 129 -12.14 2.87 -10.99
C GLN A 129 -10.72 3.10 -11.52
N PHE A 130 -9.77 2.29 -11.07
CA PHE A 130 -8.36 2.41 -11.47
C PHE A 130 -7.90 1.21 -12.30
N TYR A 131 -7.47 1.47 -13.52
CA TYR A 131 -6.96 0.49 -14.47
C TYR A 131 -5.46 0.71 -14.69
N TYR A 132 -4.69 -0.36 -14.85
CA TYR A 132 -3.29 -0.23 -15.26
C TYR A 132 -3.18 -0.53 -16.76
N ILE A 133 -2.67 0.44 -17.51
CA ILE A 133 -2.46 0.35 -18.95
C ILE A 133 -1.03 -0.14 -19.22
N ARG A 134 -0.91 -1.21 -20.00
CA ARG A 134 0.37 -1.82 -20.42
C ARG A 134 1.06 -0.97 -21.48
N LYS A 135 2.30 -1.34 -21.84
CA LYS A 135 3.11 -0.61 -22.85
C LYS A 135 2.40 -0.45 -24.19
N ASN A 136 1.58 -1.44 -24.58
CA ASN A 136 0.85 -1.47 -25.86
C ASN A 136 -0.50 -0.75 -25.83
N GLY A 137 -0.82 -0.02 -24.76
CA GLY A 137 -2.07 0.72 -24.61
C GLY A 137 -3.27 -0.10 -24.13
N THR A 138 -3.13 -1.41 -23.99
CA THR A 138 -4.21 -2.28 -23.48
C THR A 138 -4.17 -2.40 -21.95
N PRO A 139 -5.30 -2.63 -21.27
CA PRO A 139 -5.29 -2.84 -19.83
C PRO A 139 -4.61 -4.17 -19.45
N VAL A 140 -4.20 -4.28 -18.18
CA VAL A 140 -3.83 -5.57 -17.58
C VAL A 140 -5.07 -6.47 -17.55
N PRO A 141 -4.98 -7.75 -17.95
CA PRO A 141 -6.11 -8.67 -17.89
C PRO A 141 -6.70 -8.80 -16.48
N ALA A 142 -8.00 -9.04 -16.42
CA ALA A 142 -8.71 -9.33 -15.18
C ALA A 142 -8.18 -10.60 -14.49
N GLY A 143 -8.27 -10.64 -13.15
CA GLY A 143 -7.86 -11.80 -12.35
C GLY A 143 -6.34 -12.01 -12.27
N ARG A 144 -5.54 -10.94 -12.40
CA ARG A 144 -4.07 -11.02 -12.42
C ARG A 144 -3.44 -10.21 -11.29
N TRP A 145 -2.34 -10.75 -10.77
CA TRP A 145 -1.40 -9.99 -9.94
C TRP A 145 -0.61 -9.02 -10.82
N LEU A 146 -0.31 -7.84 -10.27
CA LEU A 146 0.44 -6.79 -10.94
C LEU A 146 1.46 -6.19 -9.98
N THR A 147 2.70 -6.06 -10.41
CA THR A 147 3.75 -5.34 -9.67
C THR A 147 4.13 -4.07 -10.42
N VAL A 148 4.06 -2.92 -9.74
CA VAL A 148 4.45 -1.61 -10.29
C VAL A 148 5.34 -0.90 -9.27
N LYS A 149 6.60 -0.62 -9.63
CA LYS A 149 7.58 0.05 -8.76
C LYS A 149 7.68 -0.60 -7.38
N GLY A 150 7.87 -1.93 -7.33
CA GLY A 150 7.96 -2.72 -6.09
C GLY A 150 6.65 -2.93 -5.32
N ARG A 151 5.54 -2.27 -5.70
CA ARG A 151 4.24 -2.42 -5.05
C ARG A 151 3.38 -3.45 -5.77
N LYS A 152 2.76 -4.36 -5.02
CA LYS A 152 1.91 -5.44 -5.54
C LYS A 152 0.44 -5.06 -5.46
N TYR A 153 -0.30 -5.35 -6.53
CA TYR A 153 -1.72 -5.06 -6.72
C TYR A 153 -2.40 -6.31 -7.26
N TYR A 154 -3.73 -6.36 -7.15
CA TYR A 154 -4.52 -7.38 -7.83
C TYR A 154 -5.60 -6.72 -8.70
N ILE A 155 -5.65 -7.13 -9.96
CA ILE A 155 -6.67 -6.68 -10.91
C ILE A 155 -7.85 -7.63 -10.78
N GLY A 156 -8.99 -7.11 -10.32
CA GLY A 156 -10.19 -7.90 -10.08
C GLY A 156 -10.81 -8.43 -11.37
N LYS A 157 -11.87 -9.25 -11.23
CA LYS A 157 -12.62 -9.83 -12.37
C LYS A 157 -13.19 -8.77 -13.33
N LYS A 158 -13.42 -7.55 -12.84
CA LYS A 158 -13.93 -6.42 -13.63
C LYS A 158 -12.81 -5.58 -14.31
N GLY A 159 -11.55 -5.99 -14.20
CA GLY A 159 -10.43 -5.35 -14.91
C GLY A 159 -9.77 -4.15 -14.22
N TYR A 160 -10.27 -3.72 -13.06
CA TYR A 160 -9.67 -2.64 -12.25
C TYR A 160 -9.05 -3.18 -10.95
N ARG A 161 -8.16 -2.39 -10.31
CA ARG A 161 -7.49 -2.80 -9.06
C ARG A 161 -8.50 -2.97 -7.92
N VAL A 162 -8.30 -3.99 -7.10
CA VAL A 162 -9.11 -4.18 -5.88
C VAL A 162 -8.56 -3.36 -4.71
N THR A 163 -9.43 -3.12 -3.73
CA THR A 163 -9.11 -2.54 -2.41
C THR A 163 -9.81 -3.35 -1.32
N GLY A 164 -9.37 -3.18 -0.06
CA GLY A 164 -9.91 -3.86 1.10
C GLY A 164 -9.52 -5.34 1.18
N LEU A 165 -10.24 -6.09 2.03
CA LEU A 165 -10.06 -7.52 2.22
C LEU A 165 -10.69 -8.29 1.05
N LYS A 166 -9.93 -9.16 0.40
CA LYS A 166 -10.35 -9.97 -0.74
C LYS A 166 -9.88 -11.41 -0.60
N THR A 167 -10.73 -12.35 -1.00
CA THR A 167 -10.35 -13.76 -1.14
C THR A 167 -9.93 -14.02 -2.58
N ILE A 168 -8.71 -14.51 -2.77
CA ILE A 168 -8.09 -14.82 -4.07
C ILE A 168 -7.48 -16.22 -3.94
N HIS A 169 -7.96 -17.19 -4.74
CA HIS A 169 -7.54 -18.59 -4.66
C HIS A 169 -7.53 -19.14 -3.22
N ASN A 170 -8.68 -19.04 -2.54
CA ASN A 170 -8.90 -19.47 -1.14
C ASN A 170 -8.02 -18.81 -0.06
N LYS A 171 -7.20 -17.83 -0.41
CA LYS A 171 -6.38 -17.05 0.53
C LYS A 171 -6.94 -15.63 0.65
N LYS A 172 -6.94 -15.07 1.86
CA LYS A 172 -7.35 -13.69 2.12
C LYS A 172 -6.15 -12.75 1.97
N TYR A 173 -6.38 -11.62 1.32
CA TYR A 173 -5.39 -10.55 1.11
C TYR A 173 -6.02 -9.22 1.43
N TYR A 174 -5.25 -8.30 2.01
CA TYR A 174 -5.72 -6.94 2.28
C TYR A 174 -4.97 -5.92 1.43
N PHE A 175 -5.73 -5.13 0.69
CA PHE A 175 -5.22 -4.03 -0.14
C PHE A 175 -5.65 -2.69 0.48
N ASN A 176 -4.73 -1.75 0.64
CA ASN A 176 -5.07 -0.43 1.19
C ASN A 176 -5.95 0.40 0.22
N SER A 177 -6.31 1.63 0.59
CA SER A 177 -7.12 2.53 -0.27
C SER A 177 -6.49 2.81 -1.64
N LYS A 178 -5.14 2.81 -1.70
CA LYS A 178 -4.35 2.93 -2.94
C LYS A 178 -4.17 1.60 -3.68
N GLY A 179 -4.76 0.50 -3.18
CA GLY A 179 -4.79 -0.82 -3.82
C GLY A 179 -3.50 -1.61 -3.67
N VAL A 180 -2.59 -1.13 -2.83
CA VAL A 180 -1.32 -1.79 -2.54
C VAL A 180 -1.57 -2.91 -1.55
N LEU A 181 -1.08 -4.11 -1.86
CA LEU A 181 -1.12 -5.27 -0.98
C LEU A 181 -0.32 -4.98 0.30
N ILE A 182 -0.94 -5.17 1.45
CA ILE A 182 -0.27 -5.15 2.75
C ILE A 182 0.39 -6.51 2.99
N ARG A 183 1.62 -6.51 3.52
CA ARG A 183 2.48 -7.68 3.79
C ARG A 183 3.22 -7.46 5.11
N ASN A 184 3.77 -8.52 5.70
CA ASN A 184 4.66 -8.47 6.86
C ASN A 184 4.09 -7.69 8.05
N LYS A 185 2.91 -8.11 8.55
CA LYS A 185 2.28 -7.53 9.74
C LYS A 185 2.00 -8.62 10.75
N ILE A 186 2.69 -8.58 11.89
CA ILE A 186 2.44 -9.50 13.01
C ILE A 186 1.07 -9.28 13.69
N SER A 187 0.50 -8.07 13.54
CA SER A 187 -0.86 -7.72 13.92
C SER A 187 -1.35 -6.61 13.01
N TYR A 188 -2.56 -6.75 12.49
CA TYR A 188 -3.20 -5.78 11.61
C TYR A 188 -4.73 -5.83 11.77
N LYS A 189 -5.32 -4.72 12.21
CA LYS A 189 -6.75 -4.62 12.45
C LYS A 189 -7.51 -4.23 11.17
N ILE A 190 -8.44 -5.09 10.75
CA ILE A 190 -9.31 -4.86 9.58
C ILE A 190 -10.75 -4.96 10.03
N LYS A 191 -11.48 -3.83 10.02
CA LYS A 191 -12.90 -3.75 10.43
C LYS A 191 -13.14 -4.42 11.80
N GLY A 192 -12.31 -4.06 12.79
CA GLY A 192 -12.41 -4.58 14.16
C GLY A 192 -11.88 -6.00 14.38
N LYS A 193 -11.46 -6.73 13.33
CA LYS A 193 -10.89 -8.09 13.45
C LYS A 193 -9.37 -8.04 13.30
N GLU A 194 -8.67 -8.86 14.08
CA GLU A 194 -7.21 -8.97 14.05
C GLU A 194 -6.72 -10.00 13.04
N TYR A 195 -5.62 -9.67 12.36
CA TYR A 195 -4.97 -10.52 11.38
C TYR A 195 -3.46 -10.50 11.55
N GLU A 196 -2.84 -11.65 11.35
CA GLU A 196 -1.43 -11.76 10.98
C GLU A 196 -1.33 -11.78 9.46
N ILE A 197 -0.42 -11.00 8.88
CA ILE A 197 -0.21 -10.91 7.45
C ILE A 197 1.23 -11.33 7.14
N ASN A 198 1.38 -12.48 6.49
CA ASN A 198 2.69 -13.05 6.21
C ASN A 198 3.45 -12.31 5.11
N SER A 199 4.64 -12.82 4.78
CA SER A 199 5.48 -12.27 3.72
C SER A 199 4.83 -12.33 2.35
N ASP A 200 3.95 -13.27 2.03
CA ASP A 200 3.22 -13.29 0.76
C ASP A 200 2.00 -12.34 0.72
N GLY A 201 1.65 -11.75 1.86
CA GLY A 201 0.47 -10.90 2.03
C GLY A 201 -0.81 -11.66 2.39
N VAL A 202 -0.70 -12.94 2.72
CA VAL A 202 -1.83 -13.76 3.18
C VAL A 202 -2.22 -13.30 4.58
N ALA A 203 -3.46 -12.84 4.72
CA ALA A 203 -4.04 -12.38 5.97
C ALA A 203 -4.77 -13.53 6.68
N ILE A 204 -4.19 -14.01 7.77
CA ILE A 204 -4.73 -15.06 8.63
C ILE A 204 -5.43 -14.40 9.81
N ARG A 205 -6.70 -14.70 10.04
CA ARG A 205 -7.44 -14.13 11.18
C ARG A 205 -6.89 -14.75 12.47
N VAL A 206 -6.62 -13.91 13.46
CA VAL A 206 -6.14 -14.33 14.79
C VAL A 206 -7.06 -13.79 15.90
N SER A 207 -6.93 -14.35 17.11
CA SER A 207 -7.61 -13.82 18.29
C SER A 207 -7.00 -12.48 18.72
N SER A 208 -7.77 -11.67 19.44
CA SER A 208 -7.27 -10.42 20.04
C SER A 208 -6.12 -10.67 21.01
N LEU A 209 -6.19 -11.77 21.77
CA LEU A 209 -5.15 -12.23 22.69
C LEU A 209 -3.81 -12.47 21.96
N LYS A 210 -3.82 -13.26 20.88
CA LYS A 210 -2.61 -13.50 20.08
C LYS A 210 -2.05 -12.20 19.51
N ALA A 211 -2.90 -11.35 18.96
CA ALA A 211 -2.47 -10.07 18.40
C ALA A 211 -1.91 -9.10 19.46
N GLU A 212 -2.42 -9.14 20.68
CA GLU A 212 -1.88 -8.38 21.81
C GLU A 212 -0.50 -8.90 22.24
N CYS A 213 -0.37 -10.21 22.44
CA CYS A 213 0.90 -10.86 22.77
C CYS A 213 1.98 -10.49 21.73
N MET A 214 1.67 -10.58 20.43
CA MET A 214 2.61 -10.21 19.36
C MET A 214 3.04 -8.75 19.42
N ARG A 215 2.12 -7.83 19.74
CA ARG A 215 2.45 -6.40 19.87
C ARG A 215 3.37 -6.14 21.06
N LYS A 216 3.14 -6.79 22.21
CA LYS A 216 4.00 -6.66 23.40
C LYS A 216 5.37 -7.27 23.17
N ALA A 217 5.44 -8.48 22.61
CA ALA A 217 6.69 -9.12 22.23
C ALA A 217 7.49 -8.27 21.24
N LYS A 218 6.85 -7.67 20.23
CA LYS A 218 7.55 -6.77 19.30
C LYS A 218 8.12 -5.55 20.01
N LYS A 219 7.36 -4.90 20.90
CA LYS A 219 7.88 -3.79 21.71
C LYS A 219 9.06 -4.23 22.57
N PHE A 220 9.00 -5.42 23.15
CA PHE A 220 10.10 -5.99 23.92
C PHE A 220 11.35 -6.21 23.07
N VAL A 221 11.21 -6.84 21.90
CA VAL A 221 12.33 -7.04 20.96
C VAL A 221 12.93 -5.70 20.51
N GLU A 222 12.10 -4.72 20.16
CA GLU A 222 12.55 -3.39 19.72
C GLU A 222 13.24 -2.60 20.85
N LYS A 223 12.81 -2.78 22.11
CA LYS A 223 13.42 -2.12 23.27
C LYS A 223 14.83 -2.63 23.56
N HIS A 224 15.09 -3.93 23.36
CA HIS A 224 16.34 -4.56 23.78
C HIS A 224 17.30 -4.86 22.63
N THR A 225 16.96 -4.50 21.40
CA THR A 225 17.79 -4.83 20.22
C THR A 225 17.88 -3.68 19.23
N SER A 226 18.82 -3.78 18.28
CA SER A 226 19.03 -2.77 17.25
C SER A 226 18.50 -3.22 15.88
N PRO A 227 17.98 -2.30 15.02
CA PRO A 227 17.52 -2.64 13.67
C PRO A 227 18.56 -3.36 12.79
N ASN A 228 19.84 -3.04 12.94
CA ASN A 228 20.95 -3.60 12.15
C ASN A 228 21.38 -5.02 12.55
N MET A 229 20.85 -5.56 13.65
CA MET A 229 21.15 -6.94 14.08
C MET A 229 20.36 -7.97 13.27
N SER A 230 20.98 -9.14 13.05
CA SER A 230 20.30 -10.32 12.50
C SER A 230 19.22 -10.83 13.45
N ASN A 231 18.25 -11.60 12.94
CA ASN A 231 17.20 -12.16 13.79
C ASN A 231 17.75 -13.10 14.87
N SER A 232 18.83 -13.83 14.59
CA SER A 232 19.49 -14.70 15.57
C SER A 232 20.15 -13.90 16.69
N GLN A 233 20.85 -12.80 16.36
CA GLN A 233 21.43 -11.89 17.36
C GLN A 233 20.35 -11.26 18.24
N LYS A 234 19.27 -10.76 17.61
CA LYS A 234 18.11 -10.21 18.33
C LYS A 234 17.51 -11.25 19.29
N PHE A 235 17.36 -12.47 18.80
CA PHE A 235 16.77 -13.54 19.59
C PHE A 235 17.64 -13.92 20.79
N ARG A 236 18.96 -14.02 20.59
CA ARG A 236 19.94 -14.24 21.65
C ARG A 236 19.84 -13.19 22.74
N ILE A 237 19.80 -11.92 22.37
CA ILE A 237 19.72 -10.82 23.34
C ILE A 237 18.41 -10.87 24.11
N CYS A 238 17.28 -11.06 23.42
CA CYS A 238 15.98 -11.18 24.08
C CYS A 238 15.94 -12.37 25.05
N PHE A 239 16.48 -13.52 24.64
CA PHE A 239 16.58 -14.69 25.49
C PHE A 239 17.41 -14.41 26.74
N ASN A 240 18.65 -13.91 26.58
CA ASN A 240 19.53 -13.62 27.71
C ASN A 240 18.90 -12.60 28.67
N TYR A 241 18.19 -11.59 28.14
CA TYR A 241 17.48 -10.63 28.96
C TYR A 241 16.37 -11.28 29.78
N LEU A 242 15.55 -12.15 29.16
CA LEU A 242 14.50 -12.89 29.86
C LEU A 242 15.08 -13.83 30.93
N MET A 243 16.24 -14.47 30.68
CA MET A 243 16.90 -15.30 31.69
C MET A 243 17.46 -14.49 32.86
N GLY A 244 18.08 -13.33 32.57
CA GLY A 244 18.82 -12.56 33.58
C GLY A 244 17.98 -11.57 34.40
N TYR A 245 16.82 -11.15 33.89
CA TYR A 245 16.02 -10.07 34.50
C TYR A 245 14.60 -10.49 34.88
N THR A 246 14.24 -11.76 34.75
CA THR A 246 12.96 -12.24 35.27
C THR A 246 12.94 -12.25 36.79
N ASP A 247 11.95 -11.57 37.38
CA ASP A 247 11.58 -11.75 38.78
C ASP A 247 10.85 -13.09 38.92
N PHE A 248 11.62 -14.14 39.25
CA PHE A 248 11.12 -15.50 39.20
C PHE A 248 10.10 -15.77 40.34
N LYS A 249 8.85 -16.02 39.94
CA LYS A 249 7.73 -16.32 40.83
C LYS A 249 7.15 -17.69 40.47
N PRO A 250 7.57 -18.79 41.14
CA PRO A 250 7.17 -20.15 40.77
C PRO A 250 5.69 -20.46 40.96
N TRP A 251 4.93 -19.61 41.65
CA TRP A 251 3.48 -19.77 41.84
C TRP A 251 2.63 -19.11 40.75
N ILE A 252 3.22 -18.33 39.84
CA ILE A 252 2.51 -17.71 38.72
C ILE A 252 2.46 -18.70 37.55
N ASN A 253 1.68 -19.77 37.73
CA ASN A 253 1.57 -20.86 36.77
C ASN A 253 0.20 -20.85 36.09
N PRO A 254 0.10 -21.31 34.82
CA PRO A 254 -1.19 -21.65 34.24
C PRO A 254 -1.89 -22.69 35.11
N THR A 255 -3.21 -22.56 35.21
CA THR A 255 -4.08 -23.54 35.85
C THR A 255 -4.21 -24.81 34.99
N ASP A 256 -4.66 -25.90 35.60
CA ASP A 256 -4.99 -27.16 34.89
C ASP A 256 -5.97 -26.96 33.74
N ALA A 257 -6.93 -26.03 33.90
CA ALA A 257 -7.87 -25.66 32.86
C ALA A 257 -7.19 -24.90 31.71
N GLU A 258 -6.29 -23.97 32.03
CA GLU A 258 -5.55 -23.20 31.03
C GLU A 258 -4.59 -24.07 30.22
N PHE A 259 -3.92 -25.05 30.84
CA PHE A 259 -3.04 -25.99 30.12
C PHE A 259 -3.75 -26.81 29.04
N LYS A 260 -5.07 -27.02 29.18
CA LYS A 260 -5.90 -27.68 28.17
C LYS A 260 -6.21 -26.77 26.97
N THR A 261 -6.00 -25.46 27.11
CA THR A 261 -6.18 -24.50 26.02
C THR A 261 -4.91 -24.38 25.16
N GLN A 262 -5.07 -23.97 23.91
CA GLN A 262 -3.95 -23.59 23.05
C GLN A 262 -3.55 -22.11 23.21
N THR A 263 -4.05 -21.44 24.27
CA THR A 263 -3.91 -19.99 24.45
C THR A 263 -3.11 -19.59 25.69
N TRP A 264 -2.90 -20.50 26.63
CA TRP A 264 -2.15 -20.23 27.86
C TRP A 264 -0.79 -19.57 27.60
N PRO A 265 0.00 -19.93 26.55
CA PRO A 265 1.29 -19.30 26.36
C PRO A 265 1.15 -17.80 26.04
N TYR A 266 0.11 -17.40 25.30
CA TYR A 266 -0.10 -15.97 25.03
C TYR A 266 -0.47 -15.21 26.31
N GLN A 267 -1.27 -15.81 27.20
CA GLN A 267 -1.64 -15.22 28.49
C GLN A 267 -0.40 -15.06 29.38
N SER A 268 0.39 -16.12 29.53
CA SER A 268 1.62 -16.10 30.33
C SER A 268 2.65 -15.11 29.79
N ALA A 269 2.84 -15.03 28.48
CA ALA A 269 3.72 -14.03 27.87
C ALA A 269 3.23 -12.59 28.10
N ILE A 270 1.93 -12.33 27.92
CA ILE A 270 1.35 -11.01 28.20
C ILE A 270 1.56 -10.63 29.65
N TYR A 271 1.30 -11.56 30.58
CA TYR A 271 1.50 -11.33 32.02
C TYR A 271 2.95 -10.90 32.30
N MET A 272 3.93 -11.62 31.77
CA MET A 272 5.34 -11.24 31.93
C MET A 272 5.62 -9.83 31.42
N PHE A 273 5.16 -9.51 30.20
CA PHE A 273 5.43 -8.20 29.61
C PHE A 273 4.75 -7.04 30.34
N ASP A 274 3.63 -7.29 31.02
CA ASP A 274 2.89 -6.26 31.77
C ASP A 274 3.36 -6.12 33.23
N ASN A 275 4.00 -7.15 33.79
CA ASN A 275 4.36 -7.21 35.20
C ASN A 275 5.88 -7.20 35.41
N ASN A 276 6.61 -6.38 34.63
CA ASN A 276 8.08 -6.23 34.76
C ASN A 276 8.84 -7.56 34.78
N LEU A 277 8.44 -8.50 33.91
CA LEU A 277 9.00 -9.84 33.81
C LEU A 277 8.84 -10.71 35.08
N ALA A 278 7.86 -10.43 35.94
CA ALA A 278 7.44 -11.36 36.98
C ALA A 278 6.79 -12.61 36.37
N GLY A 279 7.24 -13.80 36.76
CA GLY A 279 6.65 -15.04 36.25
C GLY A 279 7.45 -16.31 36.57
N SER A 280 6.86 -17.44 36.20
CA SER A 280 7.45 -18.79 36.32
C SER A 280 8.19 -19.23 35.06
N CYS A 281 8.70 -20.46 35.04
CA CYS A 281 9.29 -21.10 33.84
C CYS A 281 8.33 -21.10 32.64
N TYR A 282 7.02 -21.29 32.87
CA TYR A 282 5.99 -21.20 31.83
C TYR A 282 5.87 -19.80 31.25
N GLY A 283 5.96 -18.78 32.10
CA GLY A 283 6.04 -17.39 31.68
C GLY A 283 7.24 -17.16 30.78
N ILE A 284 8.43 -17.51 31.27
CA ILE A 284 9.70 -17.30 30.57
C ILE A 284 9.66 -17.97 29.20
N ALA A 285 9.30 -19.26 29.15
CA ALA A 285 9.18 -20.00 27.90
C ALA A 285 8.19 -19.33 26.93
N SER A 286 7.06 -18.86 27.44
CA SER A 286 6.06 -18.17 26.63
C SER A 286 6.57 -16.83 26.07
N ALA A 287 7.28 -16.04 26.87
CA ALA A 287 7.87 -14.77 26.44
C ALA A 287 9.00 -14.99 25.42
N VAL A 288 9.82 -16.04 25.61
CA VAL A 288 10.86 -16.46 24.65
C VAL A 288 10.22 -16.85 23.32
N ALA A 289 9.18 -17.68 23.34
CA ALA A 289 8.46 -18.07 22.12
C ALA A 289 7.81 -16.86 21.42
N ALA A 290 7.27 -15.90 22.18
CA ALA A 290 6.72 -14.68 21.60
C ALA A 290 7.77 -13.84 20.87
N CYS A 291 8.96 -13.69 21.48
CA CYS A 291 10.09 -12.99 20.86
C CYS A 291 10.58 -13.73 19.60
N ALA A 292 10.74 -15.05 19.69
CA ALA A 292 11.12 -15.89 18.56
C ALA A 292 10.12 -15.75 17.40
N ARG A 293 8.82 -15.75 17.69
CA ARG A 293 7.77 -15.63 16.67
C ARG A 293 7.77 -14.29 15.95
N VAL A 294 8.05 -13.19 16.68
CA VAL A 294 8.24 -11.85 16.09
C VAL A 294 9.45 -11.83 15.15
N LEU A 295 10.50 -12.58 15.48
CA LEU A 295 11.74 -12.68 14.72
C LEU A 295 11.67 -13.72 13.57
N GLY A 296 10.48 -14.26 13.31
CA GLY A 296 10.22 -15.13 12.15
C GLY A 296 10.51 -16.61 12.38
N TYR A 297 10.79 -17.03 13.62
CA TYR A 297 10.90 -18.44 13.99
C TYR A 297 9.52 -19.06 14.21
N GLU A 298 9.43 -20.39 14.18
CA GLU A 298 8.22 -21.15 14.50
C GLU A 298 8.37 -21.97 15.80
N PRO A 299 8.25 -21.31 16.98
CA PRO A 299 8.46 -21.97 18.26
C PRO A 299 7.26 -22.82 18.70
N TYR A 300 7.58 -23.89 19.42
CA TYR A 300 6.67 -24.62 20.28
C TYR A 300 6.97 -24.27 21.74
N VAL A 301 5.92 -24.00 22.52
CA VAL A 301 6.02 -23.92 23.98
C VAL A 301 5.63 -25.27 24.55
N ILE A 302 6.53 -25.84 25.36
CA ILE A 302 6.36 -27.12 26.03
C ILE A 302 6.15 -26.88 27.51
N ALA A 303 5.11 -27.48 28.07
CA ALA A 303 4.94 -27.66 29.50
C ALA A 303 5.07 -29.15 29.79
N THR A 304 5.87 -29.50 30.80
CA THR A 304 6.11 -30.89 31.21
C THR A 304 5.20 -31.31 32.36
N THR A 305 5.13 -32.60 32.64
CA THR A 305 4.44 -33.12 33.83
C THR A 305 5.23 -32.92 35.13
N GLY A 306 6.51 -32.56 35.05
CA GLY A 306 7.37 -32.24 36.20
C GLY A 306 7.39 -30.75 36.55
N ASP A 307 6.30 -30.05 36.27
CA ASP A 307 6.11 -28.62 36.51
C ASP A 307 7.16 -27.66 35.92
N HIS A 308 7.67 -28.00 34.74
CA HIS A 308 8.66 -27.18 34.02
C HIS A 308 8.20 -26.80 32.61
N GLY A 309 8.63 -25.62 32.13
CA GLY A 309 8.29 -25.09 30.81
C GLY A 309 9.50 -24.58 30.03
N PHE A 310 9.56 -24.89 28.73
CA PHE A 310 10.65 -24.49 27.83
C PHE A 310 10.16 -24.33 26.37
N VAL A 311 11.07 -23.89 25.49
CA VAL A 311 10.77 -23.65 24.07
C VAL A 311 11.56 -24.61 23.17
N MET A 312 10.90 -25.09 22.11
CA MET A 312 11.56 -25.79 21.00
C MET A 312 11.41 -25.01 19.70
N ILE A 313 12.51 -24.87 18.95
CA ILE A 313 12.52 -24.28 17.60
C ILE A 313 13.40 -25.18 16.73
N ASP A 314 12.85 -25.70 15.64
CA ASP A 314 13.57 -26.53 14.66
C ASP A 314 14.38 -27.69 15.28
N GLY A 315 13.82 -28.33 16.30
CA GLY A 315 14.45 -29.44 17.02
C GLY A 315 15.46 -29.03 18.09
N LEU A 316 15.73 -27.74 18.26
CA LEU A 316 16.63 -27.22 19.29
C LEU A 316 15.87 -26.71 20.52
N TYR A 317 16.52 -26.80 21.68
CA TYR A 317 15.96 -26.47 22.99
C TYR A 317 16.40 -25.10 23.50
N TYR A 318 15.46 -24.38 24.11
CA TYR A 318 15.63 -23.06 24.71
C TYR A 318 14.98 -23.06 26.09
N ASP A 319 15.78 -22.98 27.15
CA ASP A 319 15.36 -23.30 28.51
C ASP A 319 16.05 -22.41 29.55
N ASN A 320 15.38 -22.10 30.66
CA ASN A 320 15.94 -21.39 31.82
C ASN A 320 16.58 -22.30 32.88
N MET A 321 16.37 -23.62 32.85
CA MET A 321 17.06 -24.59 33.71
C MET A 321 18.41 -24.98 33.10
N GLY A 322 19.41 -24.10 33.27
CA GLY A 322 20.76 -24.25 32.71
C GLY A 322 20.89 -23.54 31.36
N PRO A 323 20.75 -22.20 31.32
CA PRO A 323 20.26 -21.38 30.20
C PRO A 323 20.62 -21.94 28.82
N LEU A 324 19.80 -22.87 28.34
CA LEU A 324 20.03 -23.54 27.06
C LEU A 324 19.54 -22.61 25.98
N PHE A 325 20.38 -22.34 24.99
CA PHE A 325 19.95 -21.62 23.80
C PHE A 325 20.42 -22.39 22.58
N GLY A 326 19.46 -22.98 21.90
CA GLY A 326 19.74 -23.80 20.72
C GLY A 326 20.46 -25.10 21.07
N ALA A 327 20.22 -25.68 22.24
CA ALA A 327 20.85 -26.94 22.62
C ALA A 327 20.28 -28.09 21.77
N SER A 328 21.13 -29.04 21.37
CA SER A 328 20.73 -30.23 20.60
C SER A 328 20.16 -31.35 21.47
N THR A 329 20.37 -31.27 22.78
CA THR A 329 19.96 -32.27 23.78
C THR A 329 19.27 -31.58 24.94
N HIS A 330 18.40 -32.33 25.63
CA HIS A 330 17.67 -31.90 26.80
C HIS A 330 17.48 -33.09 27.74
N PHE A 331 17.35 -32.85 29.05
CA PHE A 331 17.01 -33.90 30.01
C PHE A 331 15.70 -34.61 29.61
N ALA A 332 15.54 -35.87 29.98
CA ALA A 332 14.31 -36.60 29.69
C ALA A 332 13.09 -35.91 30.33
N TYR A 333 11.98 -35.82 29.60
CA TYR A 333 10.74 -35.19 30.08
C TYR A 333 9.51 -35.88 29.50
N SER A 334 8.38 -35.72 30.20
CA SER A 334 7.05 -36.08 29.72
C SER A 334 6.24 -34.82 29.45
N VAL A 335 5.50 -34.79 28.34
CA VAL A 335 4.76 -33.60 27.88
C VAL A 335 3.38 -33.53 28.52
N ARG A 336 3.10 -32.42 29.19
CA ARG A 336 1.76 -32.06 29.67
C ARG A 336 1.00 -31.23 28.64
N SER A 337 1.66 -30.26 28.01
CA SER A 337 1.09 -29.41 26.96
C SER A 337 2.16 -29.05 25.92
N LYS A 338 1.77 -29.04 24.64
CA LYS A 338 2.62 -28.62 23.53
C LYS A 338 1.80 -27.70 22.62
N VAL A 339 2.20 -26.44 22.54
CA VAL A 339 1.48 -25.40 21.79
C VAL A 339 2.38 -24.83 20.71
N LYS A 340 1.90 -24.81 19.47
CA LYS A 340 2.55 -24.06 18.38
C LYS A 340 2.20 -22.58 18.49
N PHE A 341 3.20 -21.71 18.67
CA PHE A 341 2.98 -20.30 19.01
C PHE A 341 2.57 -19.41 17.82
#